data_AF-A0A166M8Z8-F1
#
_entry.id   AF-A0A166M8Z8-F1
#
_cell.length_a   1.000
_cell.length_b   1.000
_cell.length_c   1.000
_cell.angle_alpha   90.00
_cell.angle_beta   90.00
_cell.angle_gamma   90.00
#
_symmetry.space_group_name_H-M   'P 1'
#
loop_
_entity.id
_entity.type
_entity.pdbx_description
1 polymer ?
#
loop_
_entity_poly.entity_id
_entity_poly.type
_entity_poly.pdbx_seq_one_letter_code
_entity_poly.pdbx_strand_id
1 'polypeptide(L)'
;MAKNDSTKMFERGKFKQGNDTGFGEEAEGQASVFRHSLEGWAMMVMPNTPSRGDITVDIPDTLSSKIFILLGNMVLLDRKRLPLQPTPSSLFAELIPMWPTVWYWLKGLYKQNVLRARKLPTAEDKITCQRRHAVILNALISFTYHNPPSDLSNLVRSTKGTMDLLASIWIEEAQNAEALFGFEAARLIFDDHFLFPDVTFAVLEHIISRSGGTYAAVELLFQRIHRNLNQAAPCFGSFSCDVQFIIDQLLENLALMLSGPLYGIGVILSTQGANTAKMVDQLLATRFLVSMSYIVPMCTEGTQLTHACWTILHDILPSYGIYRTRLLQMRNHVAECGPRLGTGFDKNYKHGILAFEASLFRSMAKFKQYKRGSVYVFNCGNPERSTVVCYCSRECQKQDWRGEHKQLCHNTCLASEAPASLAGPDLRFLTHVVAGGIKNLPVELIESVAHKTSSKLASPRTRLLLMKYDRASMDDGTCMKATAVDFDNLAHKSDFSAAYPLLKEKWQRAWSLEKALKSSNQSQTVIPVLAMIPRRPSEPQTITGLFTADWSSCDPARTREVNVRWVHHT
;
A
#
# COMPACT_ATOMS: atom_id res chain seq x y z
N MET A 1 -43.00 -39.96 15.74
CA MET A 1 -41.86 -40.92 15.64
C MET A 1 -40.94 -40.69 14.43
N ALA A 2 -40.98 -39.54 13.74
CA ALA A 2 -40.10 -39.23 12.58
C ALA A 2 -39.11 -38.07 12.86
N LYS A 3 -38.43 -38.09 14.03
CA LYS A 3 -37.55 -37.00 14.48
C LYS A 3 -36.05 -37.34 14.51
N ASN A 4 -35.62 -38.52 14.02
CA ASN A 4 -34.27 -39.03 14.31
C ASN A 4 -33.42 -39.49 13.10
N ASP A 5 -33.89 -39.34 11.85
CA ASP A 5 -33.13 -39.84 10.68
C ASP A 5 -32.23 -38.80 10.01
N SER A 6 -32.56 -37.51 10.07
CA SER A 6 -31.72 -36.47 9.46
C SER A 6 -30.38 -36.26 10.18
N THR A 7 -30.31 -36.52 11.49
CA THR A 7 -29.07 -36.36 12.27
C THR A 7 -28.11 -37.54 12.08
N LYS A 8 -28.63 -38.75 11.80
CA LYS A 8 -27.82 -39.95 11.56
C LYS A 8 -27.02 -39.92 10.25
N MET A 9 -27.43 -39.13 9.27
CA MET A 9 -26.64 -38.93 8.04
C MET A 9 -25.31 -38.21 8.32
N PHE A 10 -25.24 -37.35 9.36
CA PHE A 10 -24.03 -36.60 9.68
C PHE A 10 -22.97 -37.44 10.41
N GLU A 11 -23.39 -38.45 11.20
CA GLU A 11 -22.47 -39.29 11.98
C GLU A 11 -21.87 -40.47 11.20
N ARG A 12 -22.47 -40.88 10.06
CA ARG A 12 -21.94 -41.97 9.21
C ARG A 12 -20.74 -41.58 8.35
N GLY A 13 -20.31 -40.32 8.36
CA GLY A 13 -19.16 -39.82 7.61
C GLY A 13 -17.78 -40.00 8.25
N LYS A 14 -17.62 -40.84 9.28
CA LYS A 14 -16.29 -41.20 9.81
C LYS A 14 -15.63 -42.24 8.90
N PHE A 15 -15.10 -41.79 7.76
CA PHE A 15 -14.26 -42.61 6.88
C PHE A 15 -12.95 -42.98 7.61
N LYS A 16 -12.68 -44.27 7.73
CA LYS A 16 -11.37 -44.78 8.18
C LYS A 16 -10.35 -44.47 7.08
N GLN A 17 -9.29 -43.74 7.42
CA GLN A 17 -8.13 -43.56 6.54
C GLN A 17 -7.42 -44.91 6.39
N GLY A 18 -7.68 -45.62 5.30
CA GLY A 18 -6.90 -46.76 4.82
C GLY A 18 -5.97 -46.31 3.70
N ASN A 19 -4.73 -46.82 3.67
CA ASN A 19 -3.66 -46.32 2.81
C ASN A 19 -3.87 -46.59 1.30
N ASP A 20 -3.67 -45.54 0.51
CA ASP A 20 -3.11 -45.43 -0.85
C ASP A 20 -3.73 -46.09 -2.10
N THR A 21 -4.95 -46.60 -2.06
CA THR A 21 -5.72 -46.90 -3.31
C THR A 21 -7.05 -46.13 -3.44
N GLY A 22 -7.33 -45.21 -2.51
CA GLY A 22 -8.68 -44.66 -2.27
C GLY A 22 -9.09 -43.36 -2.98
N PHE A 23 -8.30 -42.80 -3.91
CA PHE A 23 -8.67 -41.51 -4.53
C PHE A 23 -9.96 -41.57 -5.37
N GLY A 24 -10.22 -42.70 -6.05
CA GLY A 24 -11.44 -42.89 -6.83
C GLY A 24 -12.69 -43.01 -5.97
N GLU A 25 -12.62 -43.82 -4.90
CA GLU A 25 -13.73 -44.04 -3.97
C GLU A 25 -14.09 -42.77 -3.20
N GLU A 26 -13.10 -41.94 -2.81
CA GLU A 26 -13.39 -40.67 -2.16
C GLU A 26 -14.10 -39.69 -3.11
N ALA A 27 -13.67 -39.61 -4.37
CA ALA A 27 -14.29 -38.73 -5.37
C ALA A 27 -15.74 -39.15 -5.70
N GLU A 28 -16.02 -40.45 -5.79
CA GLU A 28 -17.37 -40.97 -6.03
C GLU A 28 -18.28 -40.75 -4.81
N GLY A 29 -17.77 -41.00 -3.60
CA GLY A 29 -18.49 -40.74 -2.36
C GLY A 29 -18.85 -39.26 -2.21
N GLN A 30 -17.90 -38.38 -2.53
CA GLN A 30 -18.09 -36.94 -2.58
C GLN A 30 -19.19 -36.54 -3.58
N ALA A 31 -19.10 -37.02 -4.83
CA ALA A 31 -20.12 -36.75 -5.86
C ALA A 31 -21.51 -37.22 -5.43
N SER A 32 -21.60 -38.37 -4.76
CA SER A 32 -22.84 -38.89 -4.19
C SER A 32 -23.43 -37.93 -3.15
N VAL A 33 -22.63 -37.46 -2.18
CA VAL A 33 -23.08 -36.49 -1.15
C VAL A 33 -23.61 -35.20 -1.78
N PHE A 34 -22.98 -34.72 -2.85
CA PHE A 34 -23.45 -33.55 -3.58
C PHE A 34 -24.81 -33.78 -4.25
N ARG A 35 -25.00 -34.90 -4.96
CA ARG A 35 -26.31 -35.22 -5.59
C ARG A 35 -27.42 -35.35 -4.56
N HIS A 36 -27.18 -36.04 -3.45
CA HIS A 36 -28.15 -36.12 -2.35
C HIS A 36 -28.48 -34.73 -1.78
N SER A 37 -27.52 -33.81 -1.80
CA SER A 37 -27.75 -32.42 -1.35
C SER A 37 -28.58 -31.63 -2.36
N LEU A 38 -28.42 -31.86 -3.66
CA LEU A 38 -29.28 -31.29 -4.70
C LEU A 38 -30.71 -31.84 -4.62
N GLU A 39 -30.88 -33.14 -4.43
CA GLU A 39 -32.19 -33.77 -4.24
C GLU A 39 -32.87 -33.23 -2.97
N GLY A 40 -32.13 -33.15 -1.86
CA GLY A 40 -32.60 -32.54 -0.63
C GLY A 40 -32.98 -31.07 -0.80
N TRP A 41 -32.23 -30.32 -1.62
CA TRP A 41 -32.57 -28.95 -1.97
C TRP A 41 -33.89 -28.85 -2.73
N ALA A 42 -34.05 -29.67 -3.78
CA ALA A 42 -35.25 -29.72 -4.59
C ALA A 42 -36.50 -30.10 -3.79
N MET A 43 -36.37 -31.05 -2.86
CA MET A 43 -37.51 -31.52 -2.05
C MET A 43 -37.85 -30.60 -0.88
N MET A 44 -36.84 -30.05 -0.18
CA MET A 44 -37.06 -29.37 1.10
C MET A 44 -36.95 -27.85 1.02
N VAL A 45 -36.13 -27.32 0.12
CA VAL A 45 -35.81 -25.89 0.08
C VAL A 45 -36.58 -25.18 -1.01
N MET A 46 -36.58 -25.72 -2.24
CA MET A 46 -37.27 -25.10 -3.38
C MET A 46 -38.77 -24.83 -3.15
N PRO A 47 -39.57 -25.75 -2.58
CA PRO A 47 -41.00 -25.50 -2.35
C PRO A 47 -41.27 -24.37 -1.34
N ASN A 48 -40.27 -24.05 -0.51
CA ASN A 48 -40.33 -22.98 0.48
C ASN A 48 -39.71 -21.68 -0.03
N THR A 49 -39.16 -21.63 -1.26
CA THR A 49 -38.59 -20.41 -1.82
C THR A 49 -39.71 -19.40 -2.12
N PRO A 50 -39.69 -18.20 -1.53
CA PRO A 50 -40.70 -17.18 -1.78
C PRO A 50 -40.79 -16.80 -3.26
N SER A 51 -42.02 -16.61 -3.75
CA SER A 51 -42.31 -16.33 -5.15
C SER A 51 -42.05 -14.89 -5.59
N ARG A 52 -41.77 -13.95 -4.66
CA ARG A 52 -41.51 -12.53 -4.97
C ARG A 52 -40.48 -11.86 -4.04
N GLY A 53 -39.38 -11.40 -4.66
CA GLY A 53 -38.64 -10.15 -4.41
C GLY A 53 -38.10 -9.81 -3.01
N ASP A 54 -38.94 -9.86 -1.98
CA ASP A 54 -38.61 -9.33 -0.66
C ASP A 54 -38.23 -10.44 0.31
N ILE A 55 -36.92 -10.54 0.54
CA ILE A 55 -36.34 -11.37 1.59
C ILE A 55 -36.43 -10.63 2.94
N THR A 56 -37.62 -10.15 3.29
CA THR A 56 -37.91 -9.56 4.61
C THR A 56 -38.43 -10.61 5.59
N VAL A 57 -38.63 -11.85 5.13
CA VAL A 57 -39.20 -12.94 5.92
C VAL A 57 -38.16 -13.50 6.89
N ASP A 58 -38.51 -13.52 8.18
CA ASP A 58 -37.77 -14.27 9.20
C ASP A 58 -37.73 -15.75 8.82
N ILE A 59 -36.56 -16.22 8.39
CA ILE A 59 -36.37 -17.62 7.98
C ILE A 59 -36.44 -18.49 9.23
N PRO A 60 -37.36 -19.47 9.31
CA PRO A 60 -37.44 -20.38 10.45
C PRO A 60 -36.10 -21.08 10.69
N ASP A 61 -35.67 -21.19 11.95
CA ASP A 61 -34.37 -21.79 12.31
C ASP A 61 -34.20 -23.22 11.82
N THR A 62 -35.30 -23.98 11.78
CA THR A 62 -35.33 -25.35 11.27
C THR A 62 -35.05 -25.43 9.78
N LEU A 63 -35.59 -24.49 8.98
CA LEU A 63 -35.33 -24.40 7.55
C LEU A 63 -33.92 -23.86 7.29
N SER A 64 -33.52 -22.80 8.00
CA SER A 64 -32.18 -22.21 7.91
C SER A 64 -31.09 -23.27 8.14
N SER A 65 -31.23 -24.08 9.19
CA SER A 65 -30.27 -25.14 9.50
C SER A 65 -30.16 -26.20 8.39
N LYS A 66 -31.30 -26.60 7.79
CA LYS A 66 -31.28 -27.52 6.63
C LYS A 66 -30.57 -26.91 5.43
N ILE A 67 -30.84 -25.64 5.12
CA ILE A 67 -30.19 -24.94 4.01
C ILE A 67 -28.68 -24.89 4.22
N PHE A 68 -28.20 -24.55 5.43
CA PHE A 68 -26.77 -24.53 5.72
C PHE A 68 -26.10 -25.91 5.59
N ILE A 69 -26.78 -26.99 6.01
CA ILE A 69 -26.26 -28.36 5.84
C ILE A 69 -26.14 -28.70 4.35
N LEU A 70 -27.18 -28.43 3.56
CA LEU A 70 -27.19 -28.72 2.13
C LEU A 70 -26.13 -27.90 1.39
N LEU A 71 -26.03 -26.59 1.64
CA LEU A 71 -24.97 -25.74 1.08
C LEU A 71 -23.57 -26.20 1.51
N GLY A 72 -23.39 -26.51 2.79
CA GLY A 72 -22.12 -27.01 3.31
C GLY A 72 -21.67 -28.27 2.57
N ASN A 73 -22.57 -29.22 2.37
CA ASN A 73 -22.30 -30.43 1.60
C ASN A 73 -21.99 -30.16 0.13
N MET A 74 -22.70 -29.21 -0.51
CA MET A 74 -22.41 -28.82 -1.88
C MET A 74 -20.99 -28.23 -2.04
N VAL A 75 -20.54 -27.49 -1.04
CA VAL A 75 -19.23 -26.81 -1.02
C VAL A 75 -18.08 -27.73 -0.64
N LEU A 76 -18.32 -28.78 0.14
CA LEU A 76 -17.28 -29.73 0.57
C LEU A 76 -16.57 -30.42 -0.61
N LEU A 77 -17.24 -30.54 -1.76
CA LEU A 77 -16.64 -31.03 -3.01
C LEU A 77 -15.46 -30.17 -3.49
N ASP A 78 -15.55 -28.87 -3.29
CA ASP A 78 -14.63 -27.91 -3.88
C ASP A 78 -13.33 -27.81 -3.05
N ARG A 79 -13.48 -27.75 -1.72
CA ARG A 79 -12.36 -27.56 -0.78
C ARG A 79 -11.33 -28.70 -0.75
N LYS A 80 -11.73 -29.93 -1.05
CA LYS A 80 -10.84 -31.11 -0.97
C LYS A 80 -10.14 -31.44 -2.28
N ARG A 81 -10.51 -30.77 -3.38
CA ARG A 81 -9.89 -31.05 -4.67
C ARG A 81 -8.54 -30.35 -4.77
N LEU A 82 -7.53 -31.14 -5.09
CA LEU A 82 -6.29 -30.60 -5.63
C LEU A 82 -6.63 -29.82 -6.92
N PRO A 83 -5.92 -28.71 -7.21
CA PRO A 83 -6.17 -27.83 -8.37
C PRO A 83 -6.23 -28.51 -9.75
N LEU A 84 -5.88 -29.79 -9.83
CA LEU A 84 -5.67 -30.54 -11.07
C LEU A 84 -6.85 -31.44 -11.48
N GLN A 85 -7.86 -31.64 -10.63
CA GLN A 85 -9.00 -32.50 -11.00
C GLN A 85 -10.24 -31.69 -11.38
N PRO A 86 -10.60 -31.63 -12.68
CA PRO A 86 -11.79 -30.92 -13.11
C PRO A 86 -13.02 -31.51 -12.41
N THR A 87 -13.85 -30.64 -11.86
CA THR A 87 -15.15 -31.05 -11.34
C THR A 87 -15.95 -31.67 -12.48
N PRO A 88 -16.58 -32.85 -12.27
CA PRO A 88 -17.44 -33.43 -13.29
C PRO A 88 -18.47 -32.37 -13.68
N SER A 89 -18.36 -31.86 -14.90
CA SER A 89 -19.20 -30.75 -15.39
C SER A 89 -20.69 -31.09 -15.26
N SER A 90 -21.04 -32.38 -15.22
CA SER A 90 -22.39 -32.90 -14.97
C SER A 90 -22.99 -32.48 -13.62
N LEU A 91 -22.22 -32.44 -12.53
CA LEU A 91 -22.78 -32.08 -11.21
C LEU A 91 -23.19 -30.60 -11.16
N PHE A 92 -22.41 -29.71 -11.78
CA PHE A 92 -22.78 -28.31 -11.86
C PHE A 92 -23.91 -28.05 -12.84
N ALA A 93 -24.06 -28.87 -13.89
CA ALA A 93 -25.19 -28.79 -14.79
C ALA A 93 -26.53 -29.03 -14.06
N GLU A 94 -26.56 -29.90 -13.06
CA GLU A 94 -27.75 -30.14 -12.22
C GLU A 94 -28.08 -28.95 -11.29
N LEU A 95 -27.08 -28.15 -10.90
CA LEU A 95 -27.26 -26.98 -10.02
C LEU A 95 -27.77 -25.74 -10.77
N ILE A 96 -27.47 -25.60 -12.07
CA ILE A 96 -27.92 -24.49 -12.92
C ILE A 96 -29.43 -24.20 -12.81
N PRO A 97 -30.35 -25.17 -13.00
CA PRO A 97 -31.79 -24.90 -12.90
C PRO A 97 -32.23 -24.54 -11.48
N MET A 98 -31.47 -24.93 -10.45
CA MET A 98 -31.76 -24.61 -9.04
C MET A 98 -31.18 -23.25 -8.62
N TRP A 99 -30.23 -22.69 -9.37
CA TRP A 99 -29.49 -21.49 -9.03
C TRP A 99 -30.38 -20.30 -8.60
N PRO A 100 -31.51 -19.97 -9.26
CA PRO A 100 -32.36 -18.87 -8.80
C PRO A 100 -32.82 -19.02 -7.34
N THR A 101 -33.12 -20.25 -6.92
CA THR A 101 -33.52 -20.54 -5.53
C THR A 101 -32.33 -20.49 -4.58
N VAL A 102 -31.17 -21.04 -4.98
CA VAL A 102 -29.91 -20.97 -4.22
C VAL A 102 -29.49 -19.53 -3.99
N TRP A 103 -29.47 -18.72 -5.04
CA TRP A 103 -29.16 -17.30 -4.98
C TRP A 103 -30.10 -16.54 -4.04
N TYR A 104 -31.40 -16.80 -4.13
CA TYR A 104 -32.39 -16.18 -3.26
C TYR A 104 -32.09 -16.47 -1.79
N TRP A 105 -31.83 -17.73 -1.45
CA TRP A 105 -31.52 -18.15 -0.09
C TRP A 105 -30.17 -17.63 0.41
N LEU A 106 -29.12 -17.61 -0.42
CA LEU A 106 -27.81 -17.05 -0.04
C LEU A 106 -27.93 -15.59 0.40
N LYS A 107 -28.65 -14.76 -0.36
CA LYS A 107 -28.92 -13.36 0.03
C LYS A 107 -29.66 -13.27 1.36
N GLY A 108 -30.69 -14.09 1.55
CA GLY A 108 -31.53 -14.07 2.75
C GLY A 108 -30.79 -14.50 4.00
N LEU A 109 -30.10 -15.63 3.90
CA LEU A 109 -29.28 -16.16 4.98
C LEU A 109 -28.17 -15.20 5.36
N TYR A 110 -27.52 -14.54 4.40
CA TYR A 110 -26.52 -13.52 4.70
C TYR A 110 -27.12 -12.35 5.50
N LYS A 111 -28.22 -11.75 5.02
CA LYS A 111 -28.90 -10.66 5.72
C LYS A 111 -29.31 -11.07 7.14
N GLN A 112 -29.93 -12.25 7.28
CA GLN A 112 -30.32 -12.77 8.60
C GLN A 112 -29.11 -13.02 9.50
N ASN A 113 -28.00 -13.54 8.95
CA ASN A 113 -26.78 -13.79 9.72
C ASN A 113 -26.13 -12.50 10.21
N VAL A 114 -26.08 -11.45 9.37
CA VAL A 114 -25.58 -10.12 9.77
C VAL A 114 -26.47 -9.50 10.86
N LEU A 115 -27.80 -9.60 10.73
CA LEU A 115 -28.74 -9.10 11.74
C LEU A 115 -28.61 -9.86 13.07
N ARG A 116 -28.40 -11.18 13.02
CA ARG A 116 -28.14 -11.99 14.21
C ARG A 116 -26.82 -11.62 14.85
N ALA A 117 -25.74 -11.51 14.06
CA ALA A 117 -24.40 -11.14 14.52
C ALA A 117 -24.43 -9.89 15.43
N ARG A 118 -25.20 -8.88 15.05
CA ARG A 118 -25.36 -7.62 15.80
C ARG A 118 -26.11 -7.77 17.14
N LYS A 119 -26.83 -8.87 17.34
CA LYS A 119 -27.65 -9.14 18.53
C LYS A 119 -27.05 -10.25 19.42
N LEU A 120 -25.90 -10.83 19.08
CA LEU A 120 -25.42 -12.05 19.74
C LEU A 120 -24.95 -11.79 21.18
N PRO A 121 -25.50 -12.49 22.18
CA PRO A 121 -25.08 -12.33 23.57
C PRO A 121 -24.02 -13.34 24.03
N THR A 122 -23.77 -14.44 23.28
CA THR A 122 -22.91 -15.54 23.74
C THR A 122 -21.76 -15.91 22.79
N ALA A 123 -20.75 -16.61 23.31
CA ALA A 123 -19.64 -17.14 22.53
C ALA A 123 -20.05 -18.27 21.57
N GLU A 124 -21.04 -19.09 21.94
CA GLU A 124 -21.57 -20.18 21.10
C GLU A 124 -22.31 -19.63 19.87
N ASP A 125 -23.04 -18.54 20.07
CA ASP A 125 -23.68 -17.82 18.97
C ASP A 125 -22.66 -17.26 17.98
N LYS A 126 -21.52 -16.74 18.48
CA LYS A 126 -20.42 -16.24 17.64
C LYS A 126 -19.85 -17.36 16.77
N ILE A 127 -19.57 -18.54 17.35
CA ILE A 127 -19.07 -19.70 16.60
C ILE A 127 -20.09 -20.13 15.53
N THR A 128 -21.37 -20.18 15.89
CA THR A 128 -22.45 -20.55 14.96
C THR A 128 -22.56 -19.54 13.81
N CYS A 129 -22.48 -18.25 14.11
CA CYS A 129 -22.52 -17.17 13.14
C CYS A 129 -21.32 -17.22 12.18
N GLN A 130 -20.10 -17.46 12.71
CA GLN A 130 -18.89 -17.66 11.91
C GLN A 130 -19.02 -18.85 10.96
N ARG A 131 -19.52 -20.01 11.44
CA ARG A 131 -19.72 -21.20 10.61
C ARG A 131 -20.72 -20.94 9.49
N ARG A 132 -21.86 -20.31 9.80
CA ARG A 132 -22.88 -19.94 8.81
C ARG A 132 -22.35 -18.97 7.77
N HIS A 133 -21.60 -17.96 8.21
CA HIS A 133 -20.93 -17.01 7.34
C HIS A 133 -19.95 -17.70 6.39
N ALA A 134 -19.10 -18.59 6.93
CA ALA A 134 -18.17 -19.37 6.12
C ALA A 134 -18.88 -20.24 5.08
N VAL A 135 -20.01 -20.88 5.41
CA VAL A 135 -20.78 -21.68 4.43
C VAL A 135 -21.28 -20.80 3.27
N ILE A 136 -21.84 -19.62 3.57
CA ILE A 136 -22.32 -18.69 2.53
C ILE A 136 -21.18 -18.23 1.64
N LEU A 137 -20.08 -17.77 2.24
CA LEU A 137 -18.92 -17.29 1.52
C LEU A 137 -18.31 -18.39 0.64
N ASN A 138 -18.08 -19.57 1.19
CA ASN A 138 -17.50 -20.66 0.41
C ASN A 138 -18.45 -21.14 -0.70
N ALA A 139 -19.78 -21.11 -0.51
CA ALA A 139 -20.73 -21.38 -1.59
C ALA A 139 -20.59 -20.38 -2.72
N LEU A 140 -20.55 -19.08 -2.40
CA LEU A 140 -20.35 -18.04 -3.40
C LEU A 140 -18.99 -18.18 -4.10
N ILE A 141 -17.90 -18.44 -3.37
CA ILE A 141 -16.58 -18.66 -3.96
C ILE A 141 -16.61 -19.88 -4.89
N SER A 142 -17.04 -21.05 -4.39
CA SER A 142 -17.04 -22.30 -5.17
C SER A 142 -17.83 -22.15 -6.46
N PHE A 143 -18.99 -21.49 -6.41
CA PHE A 143 -19.84 -21.35 -7.60
C PHE A 143 -19.39 -20.22 -8.55
N THR A 144 -18.56 -19.26 -8.09
CA THR A 144 -18.10 -18.13 -8.92
C THR A 144 -16.71 -18.37 -9.53
N TYR A 145 -15.82 -19.07 -8.81
CA TYR A 145 -14.40 -19.21 -9.12
C TYR A 145 -14.12 -20.63 -9.70
N HIS A 146 -14.31 -20.80 -11.01
CA HIS A 146 -13.98 -22.04 -11.76
C HIS A 146 -13.01 -21.77 -12.91
N ASN A 147 -11.94 -22.57 -13.05
CA ASN A 147 -10.95 -22.47 -14.14
C ASN A 147 -10.90 -23.79 -14.95
N PRO A 148 -11.26 -23.79 -16.24
CA PRO A 148 -11.91 -22.69 -16.95
C PRO A 148 -13.31 -22.37 -16.37
N PRO A 149 -13.89 -21.19 -16.67
CA PRO A 149 -15.24 -20.85 -16.23
C PRO A 149 -16.26 -21.89 -16.68
N SER A 150 -16.98 -22.49 -15.73
CA SER A 150 -18.12 -23.36 -15.99
C SER A 150 -19.38 -22.56 -16.34
N ASP A 151 -20.37 -23.20 -16.97
CA ASP A 151 -21.69 -22.58 -17.23
C ASP A 151 -22.34 -22.06 -15.95
N LEU A 152 -22.20 -22.81 -14.84
CA LEU A 152 -22.65 -22.35 -13.53
C LEU A 152 -21.90 -21.09 -13.10
N SER A 153 -20.57 -21.04 -13.24
CA SER A 153 -19.81 -19.83 -12.87
C SER A 153 -20.19 -18.62 -13.70
N ASN A 154 -20.42 -18.79 -15.00
CA ASN A 154 -20.88 -17.71 -15.88
C ASN A 154 -22.29 -17.23 -15.48
N LEU A 155 -23.19 -18.16 -15.13
CA LEU A 155 -24.51 -17.84 -14.61
C LEU A 155 -24.43 -17.07 -13.28
N VAL A 156 -23.60 -17.52 -12.35
CA VAL A 156 -23.42 -16.90 -11.03
C VAL A 156 -22.84 -15.49 -11.18
N ARG A 157 -21.82 -15.32 -12.02
CA ARG A 157 -21.18 -14.02 -12.32
C ARG A 157 -22.15 -13.04 -12.97
N SER A 158 -22.97 -13.50 -13.92
CA SER A 158 -23.97 -12.68 -14.61
C SER A 158 -25.24 -12.41 -13.78
N THR A 159 -25.42 -13.13 -12.67
CA THR A 159 -26.57 -12.92 -11.78
C THR A 159 -26.46 -11.58 -11.06
N LYS A 160 -27.45 -10.71 -11.30
CA LYS A 160 -27.50 -9.36 -10.71
C LYS A 160 -27.40 -9.42 -9.18
N GLY A 161 -26.42 -8.69 -8.66
CA GLY A 161 -26.15 -8.52 -7.23
C GLY A 161 -25.20 -9.56 -6.63
N THR A 162 -24.70 -10.53 -7.38
CA THR A 162 -23.69 -11.47 -6.87
C THR A 162 -22.42 -10.76 -6.41
N MET A 163 -21.83 -9.94 -7.28
CA MET A 163 -20.62 -9.18 -6.95
C MET A 163 -20.87 -8.17 -5.82
N ASP A 164 -22.04 -7.53 -5.80
CA ASP A 164 -22.46 -6.66 -4.69
C ASP A 164 -22.52 -7.40 -3.35
N LEU A 165 -23.00 -8.65 -3.34
CA LEU A 165 -23.07 -9.46 -2.12
C LEU A 165 -21.66 -9.85 -1.65
N LEU A 166 -20.79 -10.29 -2.57
CA LEU A 166 -19.38 -10.60 -2.28
C LEU A 166 -18.65 -9.38 -1.69
N ALA A 167 -18.82 -8.21 -2.30
CA ALA A 167 -18.27 -6.96 -1.77
C ALA A 167 -18.88 -6.59 -0.40
N SER A 168 -20.18 -6.81 -0.19
CA SER A 168 -20.82 -6.61 1.12
C SER A 168 -20.19 -7.47 2.21
N ILE A 169 -19.98 -8.75 1.90
CA ILE A 169 -19.37 -9.71 2.82
C ILE A 169 -17.99 -9.22 3.23
N TRP A 170 -17.16 -8.82 2.26
CA TRP A 170 -15.83 -8.30 2.53
C TRP A 170 -15.84 -7.02 3.38
N ILE A 171 -16.71 -6.05 3.04
CA ILE A 171 -16.81 -4.76 3.74
C ILE A 171 -17.33 -4.95 5.17
N GLU A 172 -18.39 -5.74 5.37
CA GLU A 172 -18.95 -5.98 6.72
C GLU A 172 -17.94 -6.71 7.61
N GLU A 173 -17.18 -7.66 7.07
CA GLU A 173 -16.06 -8.24 7.80
C GLU A 173 -15.02 -7.19 8.16
N ALA A 174 -14.62 -6.35 7.20
CA ALA A 174 -13.64 -5.29 7.43
C ALA A 174 -14.11 -4.35 8.55
N GLN A 175 -15.38 -3.92 8.54
CA GLN A 175 -15.96 -2.97 9.51
C GLN A 175 -16.23 -3.58 10.89
N ASN A 176 -16.39 -4.89 11.00
CA ASN A 176 -16.74 -5.56 12.24
C ASN A 176 -15.56 -5.56 13.24
N ALA A 177 -15.62 -4.68 14.25
CA ALA A 177 -14.57 -4.54 15.26
C ALA A 177 -14.35 -5.80 16.12
N GLU A 178 -15.38 -6.63 16.28
CA GLU A 178 -15.35 -7.86 17.08
C GLU A 178 -14.91 -9.09 16.26
N ALA A 179 -14.71 -8.91 14.96
CA ALA A 179 -14.40 -9.95 14.00
C ALA A 179 -15.35 -11.16 14.08
N LEU A 180 -16.65 -10.91 14.19
CA LEU A 180 -17.69 -11.95 14.29
C LEU A 180 -17.74 -12.91 13.08
N PHE A 181 -17.04 -12.59 12.01
CA PHE A 181 -17.06 -13.33 10.74
C PHE A 181 -15.72 -13.97 10.38
N GLY A 182 -14.68 -13.81 11.21
CA GLY A 182 -13.41 -14.54 11.06
C GLY A 182 -12.49 -14.08 9.92
N PHE A 183 -12.82 -12.99 9.22
CA PHE A 183 -12.03 -12.44 8.11
C PHE A 183 -11.83 -13.41 6.92
N GLU A 184 -12.71 -14.37 6.71
CA GLU A 184 -12.58 -15.36 5.62
C GLU A 184 -12.71 -14.73 4.22
N ALA A 185 -13.38 -13.58 4.09
CA ALA A 185 -13.54 -12.89 2.81
C ALA A 185 -12.24 -12.33 2.21
N ALA A 186 -11.11 -12.37 2.93
CA ALA A 186 -9.82 -11.95 2.38
C ALA A 186 -9.45 -12.71 1.10
N ARG A 187 -9.94 -13.96 0.99
CA ARG A 187 -9.82 -14.83 -0.19
C ARG A 187 -10.57 -14.33 -1.44
N LEU A 188 -11.41 -13.30 -1.32
CA LEU A 188 -12.12 -12.70 -2.46
C LEU A 188 -11.25 -11.72 -3.24
N ILE A 189 -10.34 -11.04 -2.54
CA ILE A 189 -9.43 -10.06 -3.13
C ILE A 189 -8.04 -10.65 -3.37
N PHE A 190 -7.77 -11.82 -2.80
CA PHE A 190 -6.53 -12.56 -2.98
C PHE A 190 -6.84 -14.01 -3.34
N ASP A 191 -6.36 -14.43 -4.50
CA ASP A 191 -6.38 -15.82 -4.94
C ASP A 191 -4.93 -16.29 -5.03
N ASP A 192 -4.57 -17.33 -4.26
CA ASP A 192 -3.23 -17.92 -4.16
C ASP A 192 -2.63 -18.32 -5.52
N HIS A 193 -3.44 -18.30 -6.58
CA HIS A 193 -3.05 -18.76 -7.90
C HIS A 193 -3.38 -17.80 -9.06
N PHE A 194 -3.88 -16.59 -8.81
CA PHE A 194 -4.36 -15.69 -9.89
C PHE A 194 -5.23 -16.43 -10.92
N LEU A 195 -5.97 -17.46 -10.52
CA LEU A 195 -6.70 -18.30 -11.46
C LEU A 195 -7.92 -17.54 -12.00
N PHE A 196 -8.33 -16.48 -11.28
CA PHE A 196 -9.59 -15.77 -11.49
C PHE A 196 -9.46 -14.25 -11.43
N PRO A 197 -8.56 -13.63 -12.21
CA PRO A 197 -8.35 -12.18 -12.17
C PRO A 197 -9.65 -11.42 -12.42
N ASP A 198 -10.46 -11.85 -13.38
CA ASP A 198 -11.71 -11.18 -13.76
C ASP A 198 -12.71 -11.07 -12.59
N VAL A 199 -12.85 -12.12 -11.78
CA VAL A 199 -13.79 -12.11 -10.65
C VAL A 199 -13.24 -11.25 -9.53
N THR A 200 -11.95 -11.41 -9.21
CA THR A 200 -11.27 -10.60 -8.19
C THR A 200 -11.39 -9.12 -8.51
N PHE A 201 -11.16 -8.72 -9.77
CA PHE A 201 -11.31 -7.34 -10.21
C PHE A 201 -12.76 -6.85 -10.12
N ALA A 202 -13.73 -7.66 -10.57
CA ALA A 202 -15.15 -7.29 -10.46
C ALA A 202 -15.56 -7.08 -8.99
N VAL A 203 -15.18 -7.98 -8.08
CA VAL A 203 -15.48 -7.81 -6.64
C VAL A 203 -14.80 -6.56 -6.09
N LEU A 204 -13.54 -6.30 -6.46
CA LEU A 204 -12.79 -5.15 -5.99
C LEU A 204 -13.38 -3.81 -6.47
N GLU A 205 -13.88 -3.73 -7.71
CA GLU A 205 -14.60 -2.55 -8.21
C GLU A 205 -15.85 -2.26 -7.35
N HIS A 206 -16.61 -3.30 -7.01
CA HIS A 206 -17.77 -3.16 -6.12
C HIS A 206 -17.35 -2.77 -4.68
N ILE A 207 -16.23 -3.28 -4.15
CA ILE A 207 -15.69 -2.87 -2.85
C ILE A 207 -15.32 -1.39 -2.87
N ILE A 208 -14.59 -0.94 -3.89
CA ILE A 208 -14.16 0.46 -4.06
C ILE A 208 -15.37 1.39 -4.13
N SER A 209 -16.32 1.08 -5.01
CA SER A 209 -17.53 1.88 -5.21
C SER A 209 -18.31 2.04 -3.90
N ARG A 210 -18.53 0.94 -3.17
CA ARG A 210 -19.33 0.95 -1.94
C ARG A 210 -18.62 1.48 -0.70
N SER A 211 -17.29 1.48 -0.70
CA SER A 211 -16.51 2.06 0.39
C SER A 211 -16.47 3.58 0.33
N GLY A 212 -16.91 4.20 -0.78
CA GLY A 212 -16.78 5.64 -1.02
C GLY A 212 -15.51 6.02 -1.80
N GLY A 213 -14.99 5.07 -2.59
CA GLY A 213 -13.81 5.25 -3.44
C GLY A 213 -12.57 4.50 -2.95
N THR A 214 -11.50 4.59 -3.74
CA THR A 214 -10.27 3.80 -3.57
C THR A 214 -9.63 4.03 -2.21
N TYR A 215 -9.56 5.29 -1.76
CA TYR A 215 -8.92 5.63 -0.48
C TYR A 215 -9.64 4.98 0.71
N ALA A 216 -10.97 5.01 0.72
CA ALA A 216 -11.75 4.42 1.80
C ALA A 216 -11.66 2.88 1.80
N ALA A 217 -11.60 2.24 0.62
CA ALA A 217 -11.38 0.80 0.51
C ALA A 217 -10.01 0.39 1.07
N VAL A 218 -8.94 1.15 0.74
CA VAL A 218 -7.60 0.93 1.29
C VAL A 218 -7.61 1.12 2.81
N GLU A 219 -8.27 2.15 3.32
CA GLU A 219 -8.41 2.35 4.76
C GLU A 219 -9.11 1.15 5.43
N LEU A 220 -10.19 0.63 4.84
CA LEU A 220 -10.89 -0.55 5.34
C LEU A 220 -9.99 -1.79 5.34
N LEU A 221 -9.19 -2.03 4.30
CA LEU A 221 -8.22 -3.12 4.23
C LEU A 221 -7.21 -3.03 5.39
N PHE A 222 -6.67 -1.84 5.66
CA PHE A 222 -5.76 -1.63 6.77
C PHE A 222 -6.41 -1.84 8.13
N GLN A 223 -7.64 -1.33 8.31
CA GLN A 223 -8.37 -1.53 9.55
C GLN A 223 -8.68 -3.01 9.77
N ARG A 224 -9.01 -3.75 8.70
CA ARG A 224 -9.24 -5.19 8.71
C ARG A 224 -7.99 -5.96 9.14
N ILE A 225 -6.82 -5.67 8.53
CA ILE A 225 -5.53 -6.25 8.95
C ILE A 225 -5.25 -5.96 10.43
N HIS A 226 -5.41 -4.70 10.85
CA HIS A 226 -5.18 -4.31 12.23
C HIS A 226 -6.11 -5.04 13.21
N ARG A 227 -7.41 -5.15 12.89
CA ARG A 227 -8.39 -5.87 13.71
C ARG A 227 -8.06 -7.36 13.79
N ASN A 228 -7.61 -7.99 12.69
CA ASN A 228 -7.19 -9.39 12.68
C ASN A 228 -5.99 -9.63 13.62
N LEU A 229 -4.96 -8.79 13.52
CA LEU A 229 -3.77 -8.86 14.37
C LEU A 229 -4.07 -8.63 15.86
N ASN A 230 -5.12 -7.87 16.18
CA ASN A 230 -5.52 -7.59 17.57
C ASN A 230 -6.47 -8.64 18.17
N GLN A 231 -6.87 -9.68 17.43
CA GLN A 231 -7.67 -10.75 18.01
C GLN A 231 -6.85 -11.56 19.03
N ALA A 232 -7.54 -12.20 19.97
CA ALA A 232 -6.91 -13.16 20.89
C ALA A 232 -6.27 -14.34 20.14
N ALA A 233 -6.83 -14.73 18.99
CA ALA A 233 -6.30 -15.73 18.09
C ALA A 233 -6.41 -15.21 16.63
N PRO A 234 -5.39 -14.51 16.11
CA PRO A 234 -5.40 -14.00 14.74
C PRO A 234 -5.63 -15.10 13.70
N CYS A 235 -6.46 -14.81 12.69
CA CYS A 235 -6.64 -15.69 11.54
C CYS A 235 -5.50 -15.46 10.54
N PHE A 236 -4.43 -16.25 10.66
CA PHE A 236 -3.23 -16.12 9.83
C PHE A 236 -3.48 -16.33 8.34
N GLY A 237 -4.39 -17.23 7.96
CA GLY A 237 -4.75 -17.46 6.55
C GLY A 237 -5.32 -16.20 5.91
N SER A 238 -6.34 -15.62 6.53
CA SER A 238 -6.94 -14.36 6.07
C SER A 238 -5.97 -13.18 6.10
N PHE A 239 -5.15 -13.11 7.15
CA PHE A 239 -4.13 -12.08 7.28
C PHE A 239 -3.09 -12.17 6.14
N SER A 240 -2.62 -13.39 5.82
CA SER A 240 -1.71 -13.65 4.70
C SER A 240 -2.32 -13.20 3.38
N CYS A 241 -3.60 -13.50 3.15
CA CYS A 241 -4.33 -13.08 1.95
C CYS A 241 -4.37 -11.55 1.80
N ASP A 242 -4.77 -10.84 2.86
CA ASP A 242 -4.87 -9.37 2.85
C ASP A 242 -3.50 -8.71 2.61
N VAL A 243 -2.42 -9.25 3.18
CA VAL A 243 -1.07 -8.72 2.96
C VAL A 243 -0.55 -9.06 1.58
N GLN A 244 -0.68 -10.31 1.14
CA GLN A 244 -0.20 -10.72 -0.18
C GLN A 244 -0.88 -9.90 -1.27
N PHE A 245 -2.18 -9.61 -1.15
CA PHE A 245 -2.87 -8.66 -2.02
C PHE A 245 -2.17 -7.29 -2.08
N ILE A 246 -1.78 -6.71 -0.93
CA ILE A 246 -1.03 -5.44 -0.91
C ILE A 246 0.30 -5.58 -1.63
N ILE A 247 1.02 -6.68 -1.39
CA ILE A 247 2.32 -6.92 -2.02
C ILE A 247 2.16 -7.04 -3.54
N ASP A 248 1.21 -7.83 -4.02
CA ASP A 248 0.95 -8.01 -5.44
C ASP A 248 0.61 -6.69 -6.10
N GLN A 249 -0.23 -5.87 -5.48
CA GLN A 249 -0.54 -4.53 -5.97
C GLN A 249 0.69 -3.61 -5.98
N LEU A 250 1.56 -3.68 -4.97
CA LEU A 250 2.80 -2.88 -4.95
C LEU A 250 3.79 -3.37 -6.02
N LEU A 251 3.92 -4.69 -6.22
CA LEU A 251 4.81 -5.29 -7.20
C LEU A 251 4.35 -5.05 -8.62
N GLU A 252 3.04 -5.16 -8.91
CA GLU A 252 2.47 -4.78 -10.21
C GLU A 252 2.75 -3.31 -10.52
N ASN A 253 2.55 -2.42 -9.55
CA ASN A 253 2.86 -0.99 -9.74
C ASN A 253 4.37 -0.73 -9.90
N LEU A 254 5.22 -1.43 -9.15
CA LEU A 254 6.68 -1.33 -9.30
C LEU A 254 7.13 -1.87 -10.65
N ALA A 255 6.58 -3.00 -11.10
CA ALA A 255 6.81 -3.55 -12.42
C ALA A 255 6.42 -2.53 -13.48
N LEU A 256 5.22 -1.95 -13.43
CA LEU A 256 4.77 -0.89 -14.34
C LEU A 256 5.67 0.35 -14.31
N MET A 257 6.15 0.77 -13.14
CA MET A 257 7.09 1.89 -13.00
C MET A 257 8.48 1.56 -13.58
N LEU A 258 8.90 0.30 -13.52
CA LEU A 258 10.21 -0.17 -14.00
C LEU A 258 10.17 -0.61 -15.47
N SER A 259 9.00 -0.95 -16.02
CA SER A 259 8.82 -1.62 -17.32
C SER A 259 8.25 -0.73 -18.43
N GLY A 260 8.32 0.60 -18.33
CA GLY A 260 7.82 1.45 -19.42
C GLY A 260 8.40 1.06 -20.79
N PRO A 261 7.71 1.25 -21.94
CA PRO A 261 6.27 1.30 -22.19
C PRO A 261 5.84 0.06 -23.00
N LEU A 262 5.66 -1.12 -22.39
CA LEU A 262 4.96 -2.23 -23.05
C LEU A 262 4.21 -3.03 -21.99
N TYR A 263 2.92 -3.28 -22.23
CA TYR A 263 1.93 -3.97 -21.41
C TYR A 263 1.11 -3.11 -20.43
N GLY A 264 -0.03 -2.67 -20.94
CA GLY A 264 -1.15 -2.18 -20.16
C GLY A 264 -1.94 -3.33 -19.55
N ILE A 265 -1.69 -3.63 -18.28
CA ILE A 265 -2.68 -4.15 -17.34
C ILE A 265 -2.45 -3.40 -16.04
N GLY A 266 -3.24 -2.36 -15.80
CA GLY A 266 -3.17 -1.53 -14.60
C GLY A 266 -4.52 -0.88 -14.33
N VAL A 267 -5.56 -1.69 -14.19
CA VAL A 267 -6.95 -1.18 -14.27
C VAL A 267 -7.44 -0.50 -12.99
N ILE A 268 -6.79 -0.67 -11.83
CA ILE A 268 -7.31 -0.10 -10.57
C ILE A 268 -6.61 1.20 -10.12
N LEU A 269 -5.45 1.53 -10.67
CA LEU A 269 -4.69 2.73 -10.27
C LEU A 269 -4.22 3.62 -11.44
N SER A 270 -4.32 3.18 -12.69
CA SER A 270 -3.93 4.01 -13.85
C SER A 270 -4.86 5.21 -14.08
N THR A 271 -6.10 5.20 -13.58
CA THR A 271 -7.01 6.34 -13.73
C THR A 271 -6.71 7.48 -12.75
N GLN A 272 -5.80 7.33 -11.77
CA GLN A 272 -5.51 8.36 -10.77
C GLN A 272 -4.04 8.39 -10.28
N GLY A 273 -3.07 8.52 -11.20
CA GLY A 273 -1.62 8.58 -10.85
C GLY A 273 -1.22 9.63 -9.79
N ALA A 274 -2.02 10.67 -9.61
CA ALA A 274 -1.89 11.66 -8.53
C ALA A 274 -2.15 11.09 -7.11
N ASN A 275 -3.06 10.13 -7.00
CA ASN A 275 -3.42 9.49 -5.75
C ASN A 275 -2.55 8.27 -5.47
N THR A 276 -1.97 7.63 -6.47
CA THR A 276 -1.07 6.47 -6.29
C THR A 276 0.19 6.84 -5.49
N ALA A 277 0.84 7.98 -5.76
CA ALA A 277 2.01 8.41 -4.98
C ALA A 277 1.64 8.74 -3.52
N LYS A 278 0.50 9.39 -3.27
CA LYS A 278 -0.01 9.68 -1.92
C LYS A 278 -0.47 8.41 -1.20
N MET A 279 -1.08 7.48 -1.93
CA MET A 279 -1.51 6.17 -1.45
C MET A 279 -0.30 5.30 -1.14
N VAL A 280 0.76 5.31 -1.95
CA VAL A 280 2.06 4.70 -1.67
C VAL A 280 2.72 5.38 -0.48
N ASP A 281 2.67 6.70 -0.36
CA ASP A 281 3.19 7.41 0.82
C ASP A 281 2.39 7.09 2.09
N GLN A 282 1.09 6.76 1.98
CA GLN A 282 0.21 6.38 3.09
C GLN A 282 0.27 4.86 3.40
N LEU A 283 0.44 4.02 2.35
CA LEU A 283 0.80 2.61 2.40
C LEU A 283 2.23 2.45 2.90
N LEU A 284 3.12 3.43 2.78
CA LEU A 284 4.46 3.41 3.37
C LEU A 284 4.50 4.28 4.63
N ALA A 285 3.44 5.05 4.92
CA ALA A 285 3.34 5.78 6.17
C ALA A 285 3.17 4.79 7.32
N THR A 286 3.87 5.12 8.40
CA THR A 286 3.73 4.67 9.80
C THR A 286 2.97 3.38 10.07
N ARG A 287 1.68 3.28 9.75
CA ARG A 287 0.83 2.12 10.05
C ARG A 287 1.22 0.87 9.26
N PHE A 288 1.46 0.95 7.94
CA PHE A 288 1.86 -0.25 7.18
C PHE A 288 3.25 -0.71 7.58
N LEU A 289 4.23 0.19 7.73
CA LEU A 289 5.57 -0.22 8.19
C LEU A 289 5.52 -0.83 9.58
N VAL A 290 4.79 -0.21 10.51
CA VAL A 290 4.59 -0.76 11.85
C VAL A 290 3.89 -2.11 11.77
N SER A 291 2.80 -2.24 11.00
CA SER A 291 2.15 -3.52 10.69
C SER A 291 3.15 -4.53 10.12
N MET A 292 3.92 -4.20 9.09
CA MET A 292 4.91 -5.10 8.49
C MET A 292 5.99 -5.53 9.50
N SER A 293 6.38 -4.69 10.46
CA SER A 293 7.24 -5.13 11.56
C SER A 293 6.59 -6.07 12.57
N TYR A 294 5.25 -6.07 12.71
CA TYR A 294 4.54 -7.12 13.43
C TYR A 294 4.48 -8.42 12.62
N ILE A 295 4.39 -8.30 11.30
CA ILE A 295 4.08 -9.38 10.37
C ILE A 295 5.30 -10.25 10.08
N VAL A 296 6.45 -9.62 9.81
CA VAL A 296 7.68 -10.33 9.43
C VAL A 296 8.20 -11.31 10.48
N PRO A 297 8.12 -11.01 11.77
CA PRO A 297 8.29 -12.00 12.81
C PRO A 297 7.39 -13.23 12.68
N MET A 298 6.13 -13.04 12.28
CA MET A 298 5.07 -14.05 12.25
C MET A 298 5.04 -14.93 11.02
N CYS A 299 5.75 -14.56 9.95
CA CYS A 299 5.89 -15.40 8.77
C CYS A 299 6.96 -16.47 9.01
N THR A 300 6.60 -17.75 8.84
CA THR A 300 7.57 -18.86 8.88
C THR A 300 8.51 -18.81 7.68
N GLU A 301 9.75 -19.27 7.85
CA GLU A 301 10.68 -19.41 6.71
C GLU A 301 10.07 -20.31 5.61
N GLY A 302 10.23 -19.88 4.35
CA GLY A 302 9.85 -20.67 3.18
C GLY A 302 8.50 -20.34 2.53
N THR A 303 7.70 -19.43 3.10
CA THR A 303 6.48 -18.95 2.42
C THR A 303 6.78 -17.83 1.42
N GLN A 304 6.03 -17.75 0.32
CA GLN A 304 6.12 -16.65 -0.64
C GLN A 304 5.94 -15.28 0.04
N LEU A 305 5.07 -15.22 1.06
CA LEU A 305 4.85 -14.05 1.89
C LEU A 305 6.13 -13.58 2.61
N THR A 306 6.94 -14.51 3.13
CA THR A 306 8.25 -14.19 3.75
C THR A 306 9.16 -13.55 2.72
N HIS A 307 9.32 -14.14 1.53
CA HIS A 307 10.18 -13.58 0.49
C HIS A 307 9.71 -12.18 0.05
N ALA A 308 8.41 -12.01 -0.15
CA ALA A 308 7.81 -10.76 -0.57
C ALA A 308 7.93 -9.66 0.50
N CYS A 309 7.69 -9.99 1.77
CA CYS A 309 7.95 -9.09 2.90
C CYS A 309 9.44 -8.73 3.00
N TRP A 310 10.32 -9.69 2.74
CA TRP A 310 11.77 -9.48 2.67
C TRP A 310 12.15 -8.51 1.56
N THR A 311 11.65 -8.70 0.34
CA THR A 311 11.87 -7.77 -0.79
C THR A 311 11.39 -6.37 -0.44
N ILE A 312 10.20 -6.23 0.16
CA ILE A 312 9.67 -4.93 0.59
C ILE A 312 10.57 -4.28 1.65
N LEU A 313 11.01 -5.02 2.67
CA LEU A 313 11.76 -4.46 3.78
C LEU A 313 13.26 -4.28 3.50
N HIS A 314 13.84 -5.10 2.63
CA HIS A 314 15.27 -5.12 2.33
C HIS A 314 15.61 -4.35 1.06
N ASP A 315 14.81 -4.47 0.00
CA ASP A 315 15.14 -3.90 -1.30
C ASP A 315 14.38 -2.59 -1.52
N ILE A 316 13.09 -2.57 -1.18
CA ILE A 316 12.21 -1.41 -1.45
C ILE A 316 12.37 -0.36 -0.36
N LEU A 317 12.14 -0.67 0.92
CA LEU A 317 12.14 0.32 2.00
C LEU A 317 13.44 1.13 2.16
N PRO A 318 14.63 0.49 2.09
CA PRO A 318 15.90 1.21 2.26
C PRO A 318 16.16 2.20 1.12
N SER A 319 15.61 1.97 -0.07
CA SER A 319 15.69 2.91 -1.19
C SER A 319 14.98 4.24 -0.88
N TYR A 320 14.01 4.22 0.04
CA TYR A 320 13.28 5.42 0.44
C TYR A 320 13.95 6.25 1.54
N GLY A 321 15.02 5.80 2.21
CA GLY A 321 15.97 6.60 3.03
C GLY A 321 15.45 7.55 4.16
N ILE A 322 14.15 7.85 4.23
CA ILE A 322 13.53 8.98 4.96
C ILE A 322 13.02 8.51 6.34
N TYR A 323 12.90 7.21 6.56
CA TYR A 323 12.15 6.65 7.70
C TYR A 323 13.00 6.30 8.94
N ARG A 324 14.10 7.01 9.24
CA ARG A 324 14.98 6.74 10.40
C ARG A 324 14.21 6.57 11.71
N THR A 325 13.28 7.47 12.02
CA THR A 325 12.48 7.42 13.26
C THR A 325 11.59 6.18 13.29
N ARG A 326 11.12 5.72 12.13
CA ARG A 326 10.25 4.55 11.99
C ARG A 326 11.03 3.23 12.03
N LEU A 327 12.19 3.16 11.37
CA LEU A 327 13.12 2.02 11.51
C LEU A 327 13.54 1.82 12.97
N LEU A 328 13.73 2.91 13.73
CA LEU A 328 13.99 2.86 15.17
C LEU A 328 12.78 2.40 16.00
N GLN A 329 11.55 2.80 15.63
CA GLN A 329 10.33 2.31 16.27
C GLN A 329 10.10 0.83 16.01
N MET A 330 10.29 0.38 14.76
CA MET A 330 10.22 -1.04 14.38
C MET A 330 11.28 -1.85 15.16
N ARG A 331 12.50 -1.31 15.31
CA ARG A 331 13.55 -1.94 16.14
C ARG A 331 13.13 -2.11 17.60
N ASN A 332 12.68 -1.02 18.21
CA ASN A 332 12.32 -1.02 19.62
C ASN A 332 11.13 -1.96 19.86
N HIS A 333 10.20 -2.02 18.92
CA HIS A 333 9.05 -2.88 19.04
C HIS A 333 9.39 -4.36 18.88
N VAL A 334 10.22 -4.74 17.90
CA VAL A 334 10.73 -6.10 17.76
C VAL A 334 11.49 -6.54 19.03
N ALA A 335 12.28 -5.64 19.61
CA ALA A 335 12.97 -5.90 20.87
C ALA A 335 12.01 -6.05 22.07
N GLU A 336 10.87 -5.36 22.07
CA GLU A 336 9.82 -5.48 23.10
C GLU A 336 8.95 -6.74 22.93
N CYS A 337 8.75 -7.21 21.69
CA CYS A 337 8.02 -8.45 21.39
C CYS A 337 8.82 -9.68 21.78
N GLY A 338 10.15 -9.68 21.57
CA GLY A 338 11.03 -10.82 21.83
C GLY A 338 10.82 -11.51 23.20
N PRO A 339 10.73 -10.77 24.32
CA PRO A 339 10.48 -11.34 25.65
C PRO A 339 9.03 -11.82 25.90
N ARG A 340 8.03 -11.27 25.18
CA ARG A 340 6.60 -11.61 25.35
C ARG A 340 6.21 -12.89 24.61
N LEU A 341 7.04 -13.31 23.67
CA LEU A 341 6.87 -14.52 22.89
C LEU A 341 7.54 -15.65 23.68
N GLY A 342 6.75 -16.36 24.50
CA GLY A 342 7.25 -17.44 25.37
C GLY A 342 7.99 -18.56 24.62
N THR A 343 8.49 -19.56 25.36
CA THR A 343 9.27 -20.70 24.83
C THR A 343 8.52 -21.62 23.85
N GLY A 344 7.24 -21.35 23.58
CA GLY A 344 6.37 -22.18 22.73
C GLY A 344 6.30 -21.79 21.24
N PHE A 345 7.03 -20.76 20.79
CA PHE A 345 7.06 -20.40 19.36
C PHE A 345 8.06 -21.25 18.57
N ASP A 346 7.73 -21.51 17.31
CA ASP A 346 8.54 -22.27 16.35
C ASP A 346 9.98 -21.70 16.26
N LYS A 347 10.99 -22.57 16.22
CA LYS A 347 12.40 -22.19 16.00
C LYS A 347 12.55 -21.35 14.73
N ASN A 348 11.73 -21.60 13.71
CA ASN A 348 11.73 -20.87 12.45
C ASN A 348 11.30 -19.40 12.63
N TYR A 349 10.32 -19.16 13.49
CA TYR A 349 9.85 -17.81 13.86
C TYR A 349 10.97 -17.00 14.53
N LYS A 350 11.70 -17.63 15.49
CA LYS A 350 12.85 -16.99 16.15
C LYS A 350 13.97 -16.66 15.15
N HIS A 351 14.19 -17.54 14.17
CA HIS A 351 15.16 -17.28 13.10
C HIS A 351 14.75 -16.11 12.21
N GLY A 352 13.47 -16.03 11.83
CA GLY A 352 12.89 -14.93 11.07
C GLY A 352 13.06 -13.55 11.74
N ILE A 353 12.78 -13.46 13.05
CA ILE A 353 13.03 -12.24 13.83
C ILE A 353 14.52 -11.83 13.79
N LEU A 354 15.43 -12.77 14.07
CA LEU A 354 16.86 -12.48 14.15
C LEU A 354 17.42 -12.05 12.78
N ALA A 355 16.95 -12.68 11.71
CA ALA A 355 17.31 -12.31 10.34
C ALA A 355 16.79 -10.90 9.99
N PHE A 356 15.54 -10.59 10.31
CA PHE A 356 14.97 -9.25 10.14
C PHE A 356 15.75 -8.19 10.95
N GLU A 357 16.09 -8.49 12.20
CA GLU A 357 16.89 -7.60 13.05
C GLU A 357 18.28 -7.34 12.43
N ALA A 358 18.97 -8.38 11.96
CA ALA A 358 20.27 -8.24 11.28
C ALA A 358 20.17 -7.39 10.00
N SER A 359 19.10 -7.56 9.23
CA SER A 359 18.79 -6.73 8.05
C SER A 359 18.58 -5.26 8.42
N LEU A 360 17.77 -5.00 9.44
CA LEU A 360 17.52 -3.66 9.95
C LEU A 360 18.83 -3.00 10.42
N PHE A 361 19.72 -3.76 11.08
CA PHE A 361 21.05 -3.30 11.47
C PHE A 361 21.91 -2.89 10.29
N ARG A 362 21.92 -3.68 9.20
CA ARG A 362 22.65 -3.36 7.96
C ARG A 362 22.14 -2.06 7.32
N SER A 363 20.82 -1.90 7.23
CA SER A 363 20.20 -0.67 6.69
C SER A 363 20.46 0.55 7.58
N MET A 364 20.39 0.40 8.91
CA MET A 364 20.78 1.45 9.85
C MET A 364 22.27 1.81 9.77
N ALA A 365 23.15 0.84 9.49
CA ALA A 365 24.57 1.07 9.32
C ALA A 365 24.86 1.88 8.05
N LYS A 366 24.25 1.51 6.90
CA LYS A 366 24.32 2.29 5.65
C LYS A 366 23.84 3.72 5.85
N PHE A 367 22.71 3.91 6.54
CA PHE A 367 22.21 5.24 6.89
C PHE A 367 23.17 6.03 7.80
N LYS A 368 23.75 5.39 8.83
CA LYS A 368 24.75 6.02 9.70
C LYS A 368 26.02 6.40 8.93
N GLN A 369 26.44 5.60 7.96
CA GLN A 369 27.59 5.88 7.09
C GLN A 369 27.31 7.08 6.19
N TYR A 370 26.16 7.12 5.53
CA TYR A 370 25.68 8.30 4.79
C TYR A 370 25.69 9.55 5.67
N LYS A 371 25.18 9.45 6.91
CA LYS A 371 25.14 10.57 7.86
C LYS A 371 26.54 11.03 8.33
N ARG A 372 27.51 10.11 8.45
CA ARG A 372 28.88 10.43 8.84
C ARG A 372 29.61 11.25 7.77
N GLY A 373 29.23 11.11 6.50
CA GLY A 373 29.72 11.94 5.40
C GLY A 373 29.00 13.28 5.23
N SER A 374 27.77 13.42 5.75
CA SER A 374 26.99 14.65 5.61
C SER A 374 27.30 15.68 6.70
N VAL A 375 27.67 16.91 6.33
CA VAL A 375 27.78 18.05 7.25
C VAL A 375 26.45 18.29 7.95
N TYR A 376 26.46 18.58 9.26
CA TYR A 376 25.25 18.88 10.05
C TYR A 376 24.69 20.25 9.69
N VAL A 377 23.93 20.28 8.60
CA VAL A 377 23.20 21.45 8.14
C VAL A 377 21.84 21.47 8.86
N PHE A 378 21.66 22.44 9.75
CA PHE A 378 20.37 22.70 10.38
C PHE A 378 19.71 23.88 9.67
N ASN A 379 18.46 23.70 9.25
CA ASN A 379 17.67 24.80 8.73
C ASN A 379 16.51 25.04 9.71
N CYS A 380 16.49 26.21 10.33
CA CYS A 380 15.36 26.66 11.12
C CYS A 380 14.25 27.07 10.15
N GLY A 381 13.03 26.57 10.35
CA GLY A 381 11.87 26.94 9.53
C GLY A 381 11.39 28.38 9.74
N ASN A 382 12.13 29.20 10.50
CA ASN A 382 11.83 30.60 10.70
C ASN A 382 12.23 31.41 9.45
N PRO A 383 11.26 32.04 8.76
CA PRO A 383 11.53 32.80 7.53
C PRO A 383 12.42 34.04 7.75
N GLU A 384 12.47 34.60 8.96
CA GLU A 384 13.29 35.78 9.29
C GLU A 384 14.76 35.44 9.61
N ARG A 385 15.06 34.15 9.87
CA ARG A 385 16.42 33.64 10.10
C ARG A 385 16.75 32.49 9.16
N SER A 386 16.52 32.66 7.86
CA SER A 386 16.93 31.72 6.81
C SER A 386 18.46 31.62 6.62
N THR A 387 19.24 31.86 7.67
CA THR A 387 20.66 31.56 7.71
C THR A 387 20.83 30.11 8.13
N VAL A 388 21.24 29.28 7.17
CA VAL A 388 21.76 27.94 7.45
C VAL A 388 22.89 28.05 8.49
N VAL A 389 22.64 27.55 9.70
CA VAL A 389 23.62 27.51 10.78
C VAL A 389 24.32 26.15 10.72
N CYS A 390 25.62 26.18 10.47
CA CYS A 390 26.47 24.99 10.53
C CYS A 390 27.03 24.88 11.95
N TYR A 391 26.75 23.76 12.62
CA TYR A 391 27.31 23.49 13.94
C TYR A 391 28.51 22.56 13.79
N CYS A 392 29.58 22.84 14.52
CA CYS A 392 30.77 21.97 14.57
C CYS A 392 30.49 20.64 15.28
N SER A 393 29.44 20.57 16.11
CA SER A 393 29.04 19.38 16.84
C SER A 393 27.53 19.35 17.11
N ARG A 394 27.03 18.17 17.48
CA ARG A 394 25.63 17.98 17.89
C ARG A 394 25.35 18.66 19.24
N GLU A 395 26.36 18.80 20.08
CA GLU A 395 26.33 19.44 21.38
C GLU A 395 26.14 20.95 21.20
N CYS A 396 26.88 21.59 20.28
CA CYS A 396 26.69 22.98 19.92
C CYS A 396 25.28 23.25 19.34
N GLN A 397 24.77 22.35 18.48
CA GLN A 397 23.40 22.45 17.97
C GLN A 397 22.35 22.39 19.09
N LYS A 398 22.49 21.42 20.01
CA LYS A 398 21.56 21.28 21.14
C LYS A 398 21.62 22.47 22.08
N GLN A 399 22.79 23.02 22.30
CA GLN A 399 22.99 24.17 23.19
C GLN A 399 22.36 25.43 22.60
N ASP A 400 22.53 25.67 21.29
CA ASP A 400 21.84 26.76 20.58
C ASP A 400 20.32 26.58 20.62
N TRP A 401 19.83 25.37 20.31
CA TRP A 401 18.40 25.06 20.33
C TRP A 401 17.78 25.18 21.74
N ARG A 402 18.52 24.87 22.80
CA ARG A 402 18.03 25.00 24.18
C ARG A 402 18.16 26.42 24.72
N GLY A 403 19.01 27.26 24.11
CA GLY A 403 19.19 28.66 24.46
C GLY A 403 18.18 29.57 23.77
N GLU A 404 18.67 30.70 23.28
CA GLU A 404 17.85 31.76 22.68
C GLU A 404 17.04 31.30 21.47
N HIS A 405 17.53 30.31 20.72
CA HIS A 405 16.92 29.87 19.46
C HIS A 405 15.48 29.36 19.64
N LYS A 406 15.19 28.60 20.71
CA LYS A 406 13.84 28.08 20.97
C LYS A 406 12.85 29.19 21.31
N GLN A 407 13.28 30.19 22.08
CA GLN A 407 12.43 31.33 22.41
C GLN A 407 12.16 32.18 21.16
N LEU A 408 13.20 32.47 20.37
CA LEU A 408 13.07 33.18 19.09
C LEU A 408 12.14 32.45 18.11
N CYS A 409 12.32 31.14 17.93
CA CYS A 409 11.49 30.33 17.03
C CYS A 409 10.03 30.28 17.49
N HIS A 410 9.78 30.17 18.80
CA HIS A 410 8.42 30.16 19.35
C HIS A 410 7.72 31.51 19.15
N ASN A 411 8.43 32.62 19.41
CA ASN A 411 7.89 33.96 19.25
C ASN A 411 7.56 34.30 17.79
N THR A 412 8.33 33.75 16.84
CA THR A 412 8.14 34.02 15.40
C THR A 412 7.04 33.14 14.79
N CYS A 413 6.86 31.90 15.27
CA CYS A 413 5.76 31.02 14.85
C CYS A 413 4.37 31.56 15.20
N LEU A 414 4.25 32.37 16.26
CA LEU A 414 2.97 32.98 16.66
C LEU A 414 2.62 34.23 15.84
N ALA A 415 3.58 34.79 15.10
CA ALA A 415 3.42 36.06 14.39
C ALA A 415 3.14 35.92 12.88
N SER A 416 3.19 34.71 12.32
CA SER A 416 3.19 34.49 10.86
C SER A 416 2.03 33.59 10.41
N GLU A 417 1.01 34.18 9.78
CA GLU A 417 0.03 33.49 8.92
C GLU A 417 0.61 33.14 7.52
N ALA A 418 1.92 32.87 7.44
CA ALA A 418 2.61 32.64 6.17
C ALA A 418 2.36 31.22 5.63
N PRO A 419 2.41 31.03 4.29
CA PRO A 419 2.30 29.72 3.66
C PRO A 419 3.28 28.71 4.27
N ALA A 420 2.78 27.51 4.57
CA ALA A 420 3.50 26.45 5.28
C ALA A 420 4.93 26.26 4.72
N SER A 421 5.93 26.64 5.52
CA SER A 421 7.35 26.45 5.20
C SER A 421 7.63 24.96 5.04
N LEU A 422 8.40 24.58 4.02
CA LEU A 422 8.82 23.20 3.83
C LEU A 422 9.61 22.72 5.05
N ALA A 423 9.24 21.57 5.61
CA ALA A 423 9.97 21.01 6.74
C ALA A 423 11.36 20.53 6.29
N GLY A 424 12.29 20.40 7.24
CA GLY A 424 13.65 19.91 6.95
C GLY A 424 13.73 18.57 6.17
N PRO A 425 12.84 17.58 6.39
CA PRO A 425 12.76 16.39 5.54
C PRO A 425 12.44 16.71 4.06
N ASP A 426 11.44 17.55 3.81
CA ASP A 426 10.99 17.89 2.45
C ASP A 426 12.07 18.66 1.69
N LEU A 427 12.74 19.62 2.34
CA LEU A 427 13.87 20.32 1.75
C LEU A 427 15.03 19.39 1.37
N ARG A 428 15.28 18.33 2.17
CA ARG A 428 16.31 17.34 1.86
C ARG A 428 15.93 16.46 0.68
N PHE A 429 14.65 16.06 0.60
CA PHE A 429 14.14 15.34 -0.57
C PHE A 429 14.27 16.18 -1.84
N LEU A 430 13.83 17.44 -1.78
CA LEU A 430 13.93 18.36 -2.91
C LEU A 430 15.39 18.64 -3.29
N THR A 431 16.29 18.75 -2.31
CA THR A 431 17.74 18.81 -2.56
C THR A 431 18.19 17.63 -3.40
N HIS A 432 17.75 16.42 -3.06
CA HIS A 432 18.14 15.21 -3.76
C HIS A 432 17.58 15.18 -5.19
N VAL A 433 16.31 15.53 -5.36
CA VAL A 433 15.64 15.60 -6.67
C VAL A 433 16.30 16.61 -7.59
N VAL A 434 16.60 17.82 -7.09
CA VAL A 434 17.21 18.88 -7.90
C VAL A 434 18.69 18.57 -8.19
N ALA A 435 19.44 18.02 -7.23
CA ALA A 435 20.82 17.58 -7.46
C ALA A 435 20.90 16.44 -8.48
N GLY A 436 19.98 15.46 -8.42
CA GLY A 436 19.88 14.38 -9.39
C GLY A 436 19.58 14.92 -10.79
N GLY A 437 18.63 15.86 -10.90
CA GLY A 437 18.32 16.53 -12.16
C GLY A 437 19.55 17.20 -12.77
N ILE A 438 20.31 17.98 -11.99
CA ILE A 438 21.51 18.68 -12.46
C ILE A 438 22.61 17.72 -12.92
N LYS A 439 22.81 16.60 -12.22
CA LYS A 439 23.81 15.60 -12.61
C LYS A 439 23.58 15.06 -14.03
N ASN A 440 22.31 15.01 -14.46
CA ASN A 440 21.89 14.48 -15.75
C ASN A 440 21.79 15.55 -16.84
N LEU A 441 22.08 16.82 -16.54
CA LEU A 441 22.04 17.87 -17.55
C LEU A 441 23.27 17.85 -18.47
N PRO A 442 23.10 18.27 -19.74
CA PRO A 442 24.22 18.48 -20.65
C PRO A 442 25.26 19.43 -20.02
N VAL A 443 26.54 19.11 -20.21
CA VAL A 443 27.64 19.91 -19.63
C VAL A 443 27.61 21.33 -20.17
N GLU A 444 27.23 21.51 -21.43
CA GLU A 444 27.13 22.81 -22.11
C GLU A 444 26.09 23.70 -21.43
N LEU A 445 24.95 23.11 -21.03
CA LEU A 445 23.90 23.83 -20.32
C LEU A 445 24.40 24.27 -18.94
N ILE A 446 25.10 23.38 -18.23
CA ILE A 446 25.69 23.69 -16.93
C ILE A 446 26.76 24.78 -17.05
N GLU A 447 27.67 24.66 -18.02
CA GLU A 447 28.75 25.62 -18.26
C GLU A 447 28.23 27.01 -18.65
N SER A 448 27.07 27.07 -19.32
CA SER A 448 26.44 28.35 -19.71
C SER A 448 25.97 29.22 -18.53
N VAL A 449 25.70 28.58 -17.38
CA VAL A 449 25.23 29.21 -16.13
C VAL A 449 26.26 29.12 -14.99
N ALA A 450 27.22 28.22 -15.10
CA ALA A 450 28.23 27.96 -14.09
C ALA A 450 29.15 29.17 -13.89
N HIS A 451 29.54 29.37 -12.64
CA HIS A 451 30.43 30.45 -12.28
C HIS A 451 31.68 29.94 -11.56
N LYS A 452 32.84 30.22 -12.15
CA LYS A 452 34.14 30.04 -11.48
C LYS A 452 34.33 31.16 -10.45
N THR A 453 34.65 30.78 -9.22
CA THR A 453 34.85 31.67 -8.07
C THR A 453 36.13 32.51 -8.17
N SER A 454 37.06 32.20 -9.07
CA SER A 454 38.37 32.84 -9.18
C SER A 454 38.43 34.17 -9.95
N SER A 455 37.36 34.59 -10.65
CA SER A 455 37.36 35.86 -11.38
C SER A 455 36.93 37.02 -10.48
N LYS A 456 37.67 38.14 -10.49
CA LYS A 456 37.28 39.40 -9.83
C LYS A 456 35.99 39.92 -10.50
N LEU A 457 34.82 39.58 -9.93
CA LEU A 457 33.49 39.97 -10.42
C LEU A 457 33.28 41.49 -10.38
N ALA A 458 32.88 42.09 -11.50
CA ALA A 458 32.41 43.47 -11.57
C ALA A 458 30.95 43.63 -12.06
N SER A 459 30.18 42.54 -12.31
CA SER A 459 28.75 42.69 -12.61
C SER A 459 27.86 41.71 -11.82
N PRO A 460 26.62 42.12 -11.47
CA PRO A 460 25.62 41.22 -10.92
C PRO A 460 25.36 40.10 -11.92
N ARG A 461 25.60 38.86 -11.49
CA ARG A 461 25.44 37.66 -12.31
C ARG A 461 23.95 37.46 -12.63
N THR A 462 23.60 37.55 -13.90
CA THR A 462 22.23 37.55 -14.40
C THR A 462 21.75 36.18 -14.86
N ARG A 463 22.64 35.20 -14.89
CA ARG A 463 22.33 33.85 -15.36
C ARG A 463 21.96 32.92 -14.22
N LEU A 464 20.92 32.12 -14.42
CA LEU A 464 20.57 31.01 -13.54
C LEU A 464 20.07 29.80 -14.34
N LEU A 465 20.13 28.63 -13.71
CA LEU A 465 19.51 27.42 -14.20
C LEU A 465 18.07 27.35 -13.69
N LEU A 466 17.11 27.47 -14.60
CA LEU A 466 15.70 27.27 -14.30
C LEU A 466 15.34 25.80 -14.54
N MET A 467 14.89 25.11 -13.49
CA MET A 467 14.39 23.74 -13.56
C MET A 467 12.89 23.76 -13.32
N LYS A 468 12.12 23.48 -14.37
CA LYS A 468 10.66 23.36 -14.31
C LYS A 468 10.30 21.88 -14.19
N TYR A 469 9.65 21.51 -13.09
CA TYR A 469 9.04 20.21 -12.94
C TYR A 469 7.61 20.29 -13.46
N ASP A 470 7.25 19.45 -14.41
CA ASP A 470 5.88 19.37 -14.93
C ASP A 470 5.28 18.02 -14.56
N ARG A 471 4.02 18.05 -14.12
CA ARG A 471 3.27 16.85 -13.77
C ARG A 471 2.85 16.09 -15.03
N ALA A 472 2.58 16.82 -16.12
CA ALA A 472 2.14 16.23 -17.38
C ALA A 472 3.28 15.51 -18.12
N SER A 473 4.53 15.91 -17.90
CA SER A 473 5.71 15.29 -18.50
C SER A 473 6.27 14.11 -17.67
N MET A 474 5.49 13.55 -16.74
CA MET A 474 5.86 12.28 -16.13
C MET A 474 5.65 11.10 -17.09
N ASP A 475 4.74 11.23 -18.05
CA ASP A 475 4.38 10.15 -18.99
C ASP A 475 5.45 9.89 -20.05
N ASP A 476 6.32 10.86 -20.35
CA ASP A 476 7.40 10.74 -21.33
C ASP A 476 8.78 10.44 -20.70
N GLY A 477 8.83 10.22 -19.38
CA GLY A 477 10.06 9.99 -18.62
C GLY A 477 10.91 11.25 -18.37
N THR A 478 10.48 12.43 -18.85
CA THR A 478 11.16 13.71 -18.62
C THR A 478 10.39 14.58 -17.63
N CYS A 479 10.43 14.21 -16.35
CA CYS A 479 9.72 14.94 -15.28
C CYS A 479 10.24 16.37 -15.02
N MET A 480 11.31 16.79 -15.71
CA MET A 480 12.05 18.01 -15.44
C MET A 480 12.65 18.60 -16.71
N LYS A 481 12.31 19.85 -17.01
CA LYS A 481 12.89 20.65 -18.08
C LYS A 481 13.82 21.70 -17.50
N ALA A 482 15.09 21.66 -17.87
CA ALA A 482 16.08 22.65 -17.47
C ALA A 482 16.40 23.63 -18.60
N THR A 483 16.53 24.90 -18.26
CA THR A 483 16.86 25.97 -19.21
C THR A 483 17.79 27.00 -18.54
N ALA A 484 18.75 27.53 -19.29
CA ALA A 484 19.59 28.62 -18.83
C ALA A 484 18.86 29.95 -19.06
N VAL A 485 18.65 30.71 -17.99
CA VAL A 485 17.92 31.97 -18.02
C VAL A 485 18.89 33.09 -17.72
N ASP A 486 18.98 34.04 -18.65
CA ASP A 486 19.68 35.32 -18.45
C ASP A 486 18.65 36.44 -18.20
N PHE A 487 18.65 37.02 -17.00
CA PHE A 487 17.73 38.10 -16.60
C PHE A 487 17.91 39.40 -17.39
N ASP A 488 19.03 39.56 -18.09
CA ASP A 488 19.26 40.73 -18.93
C ASP A 488 18.80 40.51 -20.38
N ASN A 489 18.60 39.25 -20.78
CA ASN A 489 18.01 38.93 -22.07
C ASN A 489 16.50 39.21 -22.06
N LEU A 490 16.06 40.18 -22.87
CA LEU A 490 14.67 40.60 -23.02
C LEU A 490 13.74 39.45 -23.44
N ALA A 491 14.23 38.47 -24.22
CA ALA A 491 13.43 37.33 -24.65
C ALA A 491 13.03 36.41 -23.48
N HIS A 492 13.84 36.34 -22.42
CA HIS A 492 13.50 35.56 -21.23
C HIS A 492 12.62 36.35 -20.25
N LYS A 493 12.56 37.68 -20.37
CA LYS A 493 11.78 38.52 -19.46
C LYS A 493 10.28 38.34 -19.65
N SER A 494 9.78 38.08 -20.86
CA SER A 494 8.33 37.89 -21.09
C SER A 494 7.78 36.67 -20.33
N ASP A 495 8.53 35.57 -20.31
CA ASP A 495 8.12 34.33 -19.65
C ASP A 495 8.18 34.45 -18.11
N PHE A 496 9.07 35.31 -17.59
CA PHE A 496 9.27 35.51 -16.16
C PHE A 496 8.44 36.66 -15.58
N SER A 497 8.27 37.77 -16.29
CA SER A 497 7.61 38.96 -15.76
C SER A 497 6.11 38.73 -15.55
N ALA A 498 5.49 37.90 -16.41
CA ALA A 498 4.09 37.53 -16.27
C ALA A 498 3.85 36.58 -15.08
N ALA A 499 4.80 35.67 -14.81
CA ALA A 499 4.62 34.64 -13.81
C ALA A 499 5.13 35.05 -12.42
N TYR A 500 6.23 35.83 -12.33
CA TYR A 500 6.90 36.14 -11.06
C TYR A 500 7.67 37.48 -11.05
N PRO A 501 6.98 38.62 -10.91
CA PRO A 501 7.61 39.95 -10.93
C PRO A 501 8.68 40.15 -9.83
N LEU A 502 8.58 39.45 -8.70
CA LEU A 502 9.51 39.57 -7.56
C LEU A 502 10.73 38.65 -7.64
N LEU A 503 10.82 37.79 -8.67
CA LEU A 503 11.84 36.74 -8.68
C LEU A 503 13.25 37.28 -8.91
N LYS A 504 13.39 38.31 -9.75
CA LYS A 504 14.67 39.00 -9.97
C LYS A 504 15.19 39.63 -8.68
N GLU A 505 14.31 40.27 -7.90
CA GLU A 505 14.67 40.86 -6.61
C GLU A 505 15.06 39.79 -5.59
N LYS A 506 14.25 38.72 -5.47
CA LYS A 506 14.55 37.58 -4.60
C LYS A 506 15.88 36.92 -4.96
N TRP A 507 16.14 36.75 -6.26
CA TRP A 507 17.40 36.24 -6.77
C TRP A 507 18.58 37.13 -6.40
N GLN A 508 18.48 38.44 -6.66
CA GLN A 508 19.53 39.40 -6.32
C GLN A 508 19.80 39.44 -4.82
N ARG A 509 18.75 39.36 -3.98
CA ARG A 509 18.86 39.28 -2.53
C ARG A 509 19.54 37.98 -2.10
N ALA A 510 19.11 36.83 -2.62
CA ALA A 510 19.74 35.54 -2.37
C ALA A 510 21.23 35.54 -2.75
N TRP A 511 21.57 36.12 -3.90
CA TRP A 511 22.94 36.21 -4.39
C TRP A 511 23.80 37.17 -3.56
N SER A 512 23.23 38.23 -3.01
CA SER A 512 23.98 39.15 -2.13
C SER A 512 24.54 38.45 -0.88
N LEU A 513 23.88 37.36 -0.44
CA LEU A 513 24.32 36.51 0.67
C LEU A 513 25.50 35.59 0.28
N GLU A 514 25.78 35.39 -1.02
CA GLU A 514 26.92 34.62 -1.53
C GLU A 514 28.27 35.23 -1.12
N LYS A 515 28.32 36.54 -0.82
CA LYS A 515 29.55 37.17 -0.29
C LYS A 515 30.09 36.45 0.96
N ALA A 516 29.22 35.77 1.73
CA ALA A 516 29.61 34.96 2.88
C ALA A 516 30.20 33.58 2.52
N LEU A 517 30.02 33.08 1.28
CA LEU A 517 30.54 31.78 0.82
C LEU A 517 32.01 31.82 0.39
N LYS A 518 32.57 33.01 0.17
CA LYS A 518 33.94 33.19 -0.34
C LYS A 518 35.05 32.75 0.62
N SER A 519 34.74 32.30 1.82
CA SER A 519 35.73 31.86 2.83
C SER A 519 36.18 30.39 2.69
N SER A 520 35.60 29.61 1.78
CA SER A 520 35.83 28.16 1.67
C SER A 520 36.24 27.78 0.24
N ASN A 521 37.52 27.40 0.08
CA ASN A 521 38.15 26.72 -1.07
C ASN A 521 37.97 27.33 -2.49
N GLN A 522 39.09 27.76 -3.07
CA GLN A 522 39.19 28.55 -4.32
C GLN A 522 38.79 27.86 -5.65
N SER A 523 38.33 26.61 -5.66
CA SER A 523 38.09 25.85 -6.90
C SER A 523 36.64 25.43 -7.16
N GLN A 524 35.68 25.79 -6.29
CA GLN A 524 34.30 25.35 -6.49
C GLN A 524 33.59 26.14 -7.58
N THR A 525 32.89 25.43 -8.47
CA THR A 525 31.97 26.03 -9.42
C THR A 525 30.62 26.18 -8.74
N VAL A 526 30.05 27.39 -8.81
CA VAL A 526 28.72 27.68 -8.27
C VAL A 526 27.74 27.72 -9.42
N ILE A 527 26.69 26.90 -9.34
CA ILE A 527 25.57 26.89 -10.27
C ILE A 527 24.36 27.53 -9.56
N PRO A 528 23.96 28.73 -9.96
CA PRO A 528 22.69 29.33 -9.54
C PRO A 528 21.51 28.51 -10.04
N VAL A 529 20.61 28.06 -9.16
CA VAL A 529 19.45 27.24 -9.55
C VAL A 529 18.15 27.80 -8.99
N LEU A 530 17.13 27.82 -9.83
CA LEU A 530 15.75 28.07 -9.48
C LEU A 530 14.93 26.84 -9.89
N ALA A 531 14.39 26.13 -8.91
CA ALA A 531 13.47 25.01 -9.13
C ALA A 531 12.03 25.50 -8.98
N MET A 532 11.20 25.22 -9.99
CA MET A 532 9.75 25.43 -9.97
C MET A 532 9.08 24.07 -9.83
N ILE A 533 8.44 23.85 -8.68
CA ILE A 533 7.81 22.59 -8.32
C ILE A 533 6.29 22.80 -8.31
N PRO A 534 5.52 22.01 -9.08
CA PRO A 534 4.09 22.19 -9.17
C PRO A 534 3.44 21.80 -7.84
N ARG A 535 2.85 22.79 -7.15
CA ARG A 535 2.09 22.56 -5.91
C ARG A 535 0.59 22.67 -6.17
N ARG A 536 0.20 23.63 -7.01
CA ARG A 536 -1.13 23.81 -7.61
C ARG A 536 -0.98 24.21 -9.08
N PRO A 537 -1.99 23.97 -9.95
CA PRO A 537 -1.90 24.29 -11.38
C PRO A 537 -1.53 25.76 -11.69
N SER A 538 -1.95 26.69 -10.82
CA SER A 538 -1.72 28.13 -10.99
C SER A 538 -0.59 28.69 -10.13
N GLU A 539 -0.03 27.90 -9.21
CA GLU A 539 0.93 28.38 -8.20
C GLU A 539 2.06 27.35 -8.00
N PRO A 540 3.06 27.34 -8.89
CA PRO A 540 4.30 26.62 -8.65
C PRO A 540 5.00 27.16 -7.40
N GLN A 541 5.45 26.24 -6.55
CA GLN A 541 6.37 26.55 -5.47
C GLN A 541 7.75 26.85 -6.06
N THR A 542 8.39 27.92 -5.60
CA THR A 542 9.67 28.37 -6.15
C THR A 542 10.76 28.23 -5.11
N ILE A 543 11.83 27.54 -5.47
CA ILE A 543 12.96 27.31 -4.58
C ILE A 543 14.23 27.73 -5.29
N THR A 544 15.00 28.60 -4.65
CA THR A 544 16.30 29.06 -5.15
C THR A 544 17.42 28.48 -4.31
N GLY A 545 18.44 27.95 -4.98
CA GLY A 545 19.58 27.32 -4.34
C GLY A 545 20.88 27.63 -5.08
N LEU A 546 21.98 27.50 -4.35
CA LEU A 546 23.33 27.51 -4.88
C LEU A 546 23.84 26.09 -4.86
N PHE A 547 24.23 25.61 -6.04
CA PHE A 547 24.77 24.28 -6.21
C PHE A 547 26.27 24.41 -6.37
N THR A 548 27.03 23.84 -5.45
CA THR A 548 28.48 23.79 -5.56
C THR A 548 28.88 22.40 -5.99
N ALA A 549 29.72 22.34 -7.02
CA ALA A 549 30.32 21.10 -7.46
C ALA A 549 31.77 21.34 -7.86
N ASP A 550 32.58 20.32 -7.65
CA ASP A 550 33.96 20.30 -8.11
C ASP A 550 33.97 19.72 -9.53
N TRP A 551 34.03 20.61 -10.52
CA TRP A 551 34.08 20.26 -11.93
C TRP A 551 35.51 20.15 -12.46
N SER A 552 36.52 20.33 -11.59
CA SER A 552 37.90 20.41 -12.02
C SER A 552 38.52 19.06 -12.41
N SER A 553 37.88 17.93 -12.07
CA SER A 553 38.31 16.61 -12.55
C SER A 553 37.58 16.23 -13.83
N CYS A 554 38.28 16.25 -14.97
CA CYS A 554 37.83 15.68 -16.25
C CYS A 554 37.67 14.15 -16.23
N ASP A 555 37.52 13.54 -15.06
CA ASP A 555 37.36 12.09 -14.91
C ASP A 555 35.85 11.74 -14.96
N PRO A 556 35.35 11.20 -16.08
CA PRO A 556 33.94 10.81 -16.19
C PRO A 556 33.58 9.66 -15.23
N ALA A 557 34.54 8.94 -14.65
CA ALA A 557 34.30 7.86 -13.71
C ALA A 557 34.07 8.36 -12.26
N ARG A 558 34.45 9.60 -11.95
CA ARG A 558 34.26 10.16 -10.61
C ARG A 558 32.84 10.72 -10.49
N THR A 559 32.02 10.06 -9.66
CA THR A 559 30.67 10.54 -9.35
C THR A 559 30.74 11.99 -8.82
N ARG A 560 30.16 12.93 -9.58
CA ARG A 560 30.09 14.35 -9.21
C ARG A 560 29.39 14.49 -7.86
N GLU A 561 30.14 14.90 -6.84
CA GLU A 561 29.56 15.22 -5.55
C GLU A 561 29.03 16.65 -5.63
N VAL A 562 27.70 16.77 -5.62
CA VAL A 562 26.98 18.03 -5.75
C VAL A 562 26.47 18.41 -4.38
N ASN A 563 26.90 19.56 -3.88
CA ASN A 563 26.41 20.13 -2.63
C ASN A 563 25.37 21.20 -2.94
N VAL A 564 24.25 21.16 -2.23
CA VAL A 564 23.13 22.08 -2.44
C VAL A 564 22.94 22.93 -1.20
N ARG A 565 22.95 24.24 -1.39
CA ARG A 565 22.59 25.19 -0.35
C ARG A 565 21.37 26.00 -0.78
N TRP A 566 20.23 25.74 -0.16
CA TRP A 566 19.03 26.55 -0.39
C TRP A 566 19.23 27.95 0.18
N VAL A 567 18.88 28.96 -0.61
CA VAL A 567 19.03 30.37 -0.22
C VAL A 567 17.68 31.01 0.07
N HIS A 568 16.66 30.68 -0.72
CA HIS A 568 15.32 31.19 -0.50
C HIS A 568 14.28 30.20 -1.04
N HIS A 569 13.16 30.06 -0.34
CA HIS A 569 12.02 29.23 -0.74
C HIS A 569 10.73 30.02 -0.47
N THR A 570 9.80 30.00 -1.42
CA THR A 570 8.44 30.56 -1.27
C THR A 570 7.39 29.62 -1.81
#